data_AF-A0A2H0QN19-F1
#
_entry.id   AF-A0A2H0QN19-F1
#
_cell.length_a   1.000
_cell.length_b   1.000
_cell.length_c   1.000
_cell.angle_alpha   90.00
_cell.angle_beta   90.00
_cell.angle_gamma   90.00
#
_symmetry.space_group_name_H-M   'P 1'
#
loop_
_entity.id
_entity.type
_entity.pdbx_description
1 polymer ?
#
loop_
_entity_poly.entity_id
_entity_poly.type
_entity_poly.pdbx_seq_one_letter_code
_entity_poly.pdbx_strand_id
1 'polypeptide(L)'
;MRPDRIVVGECRGGETLDMLQAMGTGHEGSMTTIHSNNPRECIGRIETLVQYAGAGLTSKAIREMIASAVHMIIQQSRIDDGSRKVTYVTEVGGMQGDVVILQDIFVYAQKGFDKTGKIVGEFQATGFIPKFVEILEKKGYKIPRGLFSNTTQGKGPADQAPAAPASKPGNNQPPDPKKKTG
;
A
#
# COMPACT_ATOMS: atom_id res chain seq x y z
N MET A 1 20.75 15.14 -23.93
CA MET A 1 19.42 14.48 -24.02
C MET A 1 18.43 15.28 -23.19
N ARG A 2 17.12 15.27 -23.50
CA ARG A 2 16.06 15.91 -22.70
C ARG A 2 14.93 14.91 -22.40
N PRO A 3 15.20 13.86 -21.61
CA PRO A 3 14.18 12.89 -21.28
C PRO A 3 13.21 13.46 -20.23
N ASP A 4 11.94 13.08 -20.31
CA ASP A 4 10.94 13.47 -19.29
C ASP A 4 11.09 12.66 -18.00
N ARG A 5 11.60 11.42 -18.11
CA ARG A 5 11.87 10.50 -16.99
C ARG A 5 13.04 9.59 -17.29
N ILE A 6 13.67 9.08 -16.23
CA ILE A 6 14.75 8.11 -16.31
C ILE A 6 14.34 6.85 -15.55
N VAL A 7 14.44 5.70 -16.21
CA VAL A 7 14.20 4.39 -15.60
C VAL A 7 15.54 3.67 -15.49
N VAL A 8 16.02 3.50 -14.27
CA VAL A 8 17.18 2.66 -13.98
C VAL A 8 16.65 1.30 -13.58
N GLY A 9 17.10 0.22 -14.23
CA GLY A 9 16.55 -1.11 -13.95
C GLY A 9 16.74 -1.50 -12.48
N GLU A 10 17.95 -1.36 -11.97
CA GLU A 10 18.31 -1.62 -10.58
C GLU A 10 19.56 -0.83 -10.20
N CYS A 11 19.59 -0.27 -8.99
CA CYS A 11 20.79 0.34 -8.41
C CYS A 11 21.45 -0.63 -7.42
N ARG A 12 22.75 -0.86 -7.60
CA ARG A 12 23.63 -1.77 -6.84
C ARG A 12 24.89 -1.10 -6.29
N GLY A 13 25.21 0.12 -6.71
CA GLY A 13 26.42 0.84 -6.30
C GLY A 13 26.29 2.37 -6.38
N GLY A 14 27.43 3.02 -6.62
CA GLY A 14 27.57 4.49 -6.63
C GLY A 14 26.70 5.21 -7.65
N GLU A 15 26.21 4.52 -8.70
CA GLU A 15 25.24 5.06 -9.67
C GLU A 15 23.93 5.53 -9.01
N THR A 16 23.68 5.09 -7.78
CA THR A 16 22.57 5.59 -6.95
C THR A 16 22.66 7.09 -6.72
N LEU A 17 23.88 7.66 -6.63
CA LEU A 17 24.07 9.10 -6.52
C LEU A 17 23.58 9.83 -7.77
N ASP A 18 24.01 9.36 -8.95
CA ASP A 18 23.60 9.92 -10.24
C ASP A 18 22.09 9.81 -10.43
N MET A 19 21.51 8.68 -10.02
CA MET A 19 20.07 8.45 -10.02
C MET A 19 19.32 9.47 -9.16
N LEU A 20 19.75 9.69 -7.91
CA LEU A 20 19.13 10.69 -7.02
C LEU A 20 19.29 12.11 -7.56
N GLN A 21 20.45 12.46 -8.11
CA GLN A 21 20.67 13.78 -8.71
C GLN A 21 19.76 13.99 -9.92
N ALA A 22 19.61 12.98 -10.77
CA ALA A 22 18.73 13.08 -11.93
C ALA A 22 17.26 13.21 -11.53
N MET A 23 16.82 12.45 -10.52
CA MET A 23 15.48 12.58 -9.94
C MET A 23 15.22 13.98 -9.35
N GLY A 24 16.22 14.58 -8.72
CA GLY A 24 16.12 15.90 -8.10
C GLY A 24 16.21 17.10 -9.05
N THR A 25 16.59 16.92 -10.32
CA THR A 25 16.93 18.03 -11.25
C THR A 25 16.04 18.10 -12.50
N GLY A 26 14.82 17.58 -12.43
CA GLY A 26 13.81 17.81 -13.48
C GLY A 26 13.46 16.60 -14.35
N HIS A 27 13.82 15.38 -13.92
CA HIS A 27 13.36 14.13 -14.54
C HIS A 27 12.22 13.52 -13.70
N GLU A 28 11.07 14.20 -13.67
CA GLU A 28 9.90 13.76 -12.89
C GLU A 28 9.39 12.40 -13.36
N GLY A 29 8.96 11.55 -12.43
CA GLY A 29 8.46 10.20 -12.75
C GLY A 29 9.57 9.19 -13.09
N SER A 30 10.82 9.52 -12.78
CA SER A 30 11.92 8.55 -12.78
C SER A 30 11.69 7.46 -11.74
N MET A 31 12.24 6.27 -11.98
CA MET A 31 12.10 5.13 -11.09
C MET A 31 13.31 4.19 -11.15
N THR A 32 13.52 3.45 -10.06
CA THR A 32 14.52 2.39 -9.99
C THR A 32 14.06 1.26 -9.08
N THR A 33 14.80 0.14 -9.08
CA THR A 33 14.64 -0.93 -8.09
C THR A 33 15.88 -1.03 -7.22
N ILE A 34 15.67 -1.34 -5.93
CA ILE A 34 16.71 -1.52 -4.93
C ILE A 34 16.33 -2.71 -4.05
N HIS A 35 17.32 -3.51 -3.67
CA HIS A 35 17.12 -4.62 -2.72
C HIS A 35 17.07 -4.11 -1.28
N SER A 36 15.92 -4.26 -0.64
CA SER A 36 15.69 -3.99 0.79
C SER A 36 14.59 -4.89 1.35
N ASN A 37 14.61 -5.15 2.67
CA ASN A 37 13.60 -6.00 3.30
C ASN A 37 12.30 -5.25 3.61
N ASN A 38 12.37 -3.93 3.77
CA ASN A 38 11.22 -3.06 4.03
C ASN A 38 11.53 -1.61 3.60
N PRO A 39 10.52 -0.72 3.51
CA PRO A 39 10.71 0.68 3.12
C PRO A 39 11.70 1.46 3.99
N ARG A 40 11.77 1.19 5.30
CA ARG A 40 12.70 1.86 6.22
C ARG A 40 14.15 1.48 5.93
N GLU A 41 14.41 0.19 5.73
CA GLU A 41 15.72 -0.30 5.33
C GLU A 41 16.13 0.16 3.93
N CYS A 42 15.18 0.41 3.03
CA CYS A 42 15.45 0.97 1.71
C CYS A 42 16.19 2.32 1.81
N ILE A 43 15.82 3.18 2.76
CA ILE A 43 16.51 4.46 2.99
C ILE A 43 17.97 4.24 3.37
N GLY A 44 18.22 3.34 4.34
CA GLY A 44 19.59 2.99 4.73
C GLY A 44 20.38 2.35 3.59
N ARG A 45 19.72 1.53 2.75
CA ARG A 45 20.35 0.95 1.57
C ARG A 45 20.76 2.00 0.56
N ILE A 46 19.87 2.94 0.23
CA ILE A 46 20.19 4.06 -0.67
C ILE A 46 21.38 4.84 -0.11
N GLU A 47 21.39 5.12 1.20
CA GLU A 47 22.49 5.81 1.87
C GLU A 47 23.83 5.08 1.66
N THR A 48 23.88 3.77 1.93
CA THR A 48 25.08 2.95 1.69
C THR A 48 25.51 2.97 0.21
N LEU A 49 24.57 2.83 -0.72
CA LEU A 49 24.91 2.80 -2.15
C LEU A 49 25.46 4.14 -2.63
N VAL A 50 24.91 5.27 -2.15
CA VAL A 50 25.45 6.61 -2.44
C VAL A 50 26.85 6.78 -1.87
N GLN A 51 27.13 6.26 -0.67
CA GLN A 51 28.49 6.31 -0.11
C GLN A 51 29.53 5.58 -0.98
N TYR A 52 29.14 4.53 -1.71
CA TYR A 52 30.04 3.83 -2.64
C TYR A 52 30.50 4.70 -3.82
N ALA A 53 29.80 5.81 -4.12
CA ALA A 53 30.26 6.78 -5.11
C ALA A 53 31.51 7.56 -4.66
N GLY A 54 31.86 7.55 -3.37
CA GLY A 54 33.07 8.20 -2.86
C GLY A 54 33.03 9.73 -2.86
N ALA A 55 31.84 10.34 -2.98
CA ALA A 55 31.66 11.79 -3.11
C ALA A 55 31.85 12.60 -1.80
N GLY A 56 32.20 11.94 -0.68
CA GLY A 56 32.44 12.62 0.61
C GLY A 56 31.20 13.28 1.23
N LEU A 57 30.00 12.88 0.84
CA LEU A 57 28.74 13.42 1.37
C LEU A 57 28.48 12.93 2.79
N THR A 58 27.95 13.81 3.64
CA THR A 58 27.50 13.43 4.99
C THR A 58 26.21 12.60 4.91
N SER A 59 25.98 11.72 5.88
CA SER A 59 24.71 10.97 6.00
C SER A 59 23.48 11.86 5.94
N LYS A 60 23.56 13.04 6.56
CA LYS A 60 22.48 14.02 6.54
C LYS A 60 22.21 14.53 5.12
N ALA A 61 23.25 14.96 4.40
CA ALA A 61 23.10 15.44 3.02
C ALA A 61 22.51 14.35 2.11
N ILE A 62 22.93 13.10 2.27
CA ILE A 62 22.37 11.98 1.50
C ILE A 62 20.87 11.80 1.83
N ARG A 63 20.48 11.86 3.09
CA ARG A 63 19.07 11.77 3.49
C ARG A 63 18.23 12.94 2.98
N GLU A 64 18.80 14.15 2.95
CA GLU A 64 18.16 15.33 2.35
C GLU A 64 17.93 15.11 0.85
N MET A 65 18.92 14.55 0.14
CA MET A 65 18.75 14.17 -1.27
C MET A 65 17.65 13.12 -1.44
N ILE A 66 17.64 12.06 -0.61
CA ILE A 66 16.60 11.01 -0.68
C ILE A 66 15.22 11.62 -0.44
N ALA A 67 15.06 12.41 0.62
CA ALA A 67 13.80 13.02 0.99
C ALA A 67 13.28 14.04 -0.05
N SER A 68 14.18 14.63 -0.84
CA SER A 68 13.82 15.56 -1.91
C SER A 68 13.53 14.87 -3.25
N ALA A 69 14.17 13.74 -3.57
CA ALA A 69 14.06 13.10 -4.88
C ALA A 69 13.09 11.91 -4.91
N VAL A 70 12.97 11.17 -3.79
CA VAL A 70 12.13 9.98 -3.70
C VAL A 70 10.78 10.35 -3.10
N HIS A 71 9.71 10.08 -3.83
CA HIS A 71 8.34 10.39 -3.41
C HIS A 71 7.61 9.19 -2.81
N MET A 72 7.88 7.99 -3.33
CA MET A 72 7.15 6.77 -3.00
C MET A 72 8.07 5.55 -3.07
N ILE A 73 7.83 4.61 -2.16
CA ILE A 73 8.44 3.29 -2.15
C ILE A 73 7.32 2.26 -2.30
N ILE A 74 7.43 1.38 -3.29
CA ILE A 74 6.55 0.22 -3.47
C ILE A 74 7.38 -1.01 -3.11
N GLN A 75 7.15 -1.56 -1.91
CA GLN A 75 7.87 -2.74 -1.46
C GLN A 75 7.20 -3.98 -2.03
N GLN A 76 7.96 -4.76 -2.79
CA GLN A 76 7.59 -6.12 -3.15
C GLN A 76 8.39 -7.10 -2.28
N SER A 77 7.71 -8.01 -1.61
CA SER A 77 8.33 -9.06 -0.80
C SER A 77 7.92 -10.44 -1.29
N ARG A 78 8.81 -11.41 -1.11
CA ARG A 78 8.46 -12.83 -1.19
C ARG A 78 7.94 -13.24 0.18
N ILE A 79 6.71 -13.77 0.25
CA ILE A 79 6.11 -14.23 1.50
C ILE A 79 6.33 -15.73 1.68
N ASP A 80 5.94 -16.29 2.82
CA ASP A 80 6.31 -17.65 3.25
C ASP A 80 5.81 -18.76 2.31
N ASP A 81 4.72 -18.52 1.58
CA ASP A 81 4.21 -19.44 0.54
C ASP A 81 5.00 -19.38 -0.79
N GLY A 82 6.07 -18.58 -0.83
CA GLY A 82 6.95 -18.38 -1.97
C GLY A 82 6.43 -17.40 -3.02
N SER A 83 5.21 -16.90 -2.90
CA SER A 83 4.63 -15.91 -3.82
C SER A 83 5.21 -14.51 -3.58
N ARG A 84 5.16 -13.66 -4.61
CA ARG A 84 5.54 -12.25 -4.51
C ARG A 84 4.29 -11.41 -4.35
N LYS A 85 4.28 -10.52 -3.36
CA LYS A 85 3.22 -9.54 -3.13
C LYS A 85 3.85 -8.17 -2.95
N VAL A 86 3.17 -7.13 -3.40
CA VAL A 86 3.43 -5.81 -2.85
C VAL A 86 2.99 -5.86 -1.38
N THR A 87 3.84 -5.47 -0.47
CA THR A 87 3.58 -5.54 0.98
C THR A 87 3.40 -4.17 1.58
N TYR A 88 4.02 -3.15 0.98
CA TYR A 88 3.90 -1.75 1.39
C TYR A 88 3.81 -0.85 0.16
N VAL A 89 2.97 0.17 0.26
CA VAL A 89 3.04 1.38 -0.57
C VAL A 89 3.23 2.54 0.40
N THR A 90 4.40 3.16 0.36
CA THR A 90 4.87 4.10 1.38
C THR A 90 5.20 5.45 0.73
N GLU A 91 4.66 6.54 1.27
CA GLU A 91 5.08 7.91 0.93
C GLU A 91 6.35 8.28 1.69
N VAL A 92 7.27 8.97 1.02
CA VAL A 92 8.40 9.65 1.66
C VAL A 92 7.97 11.09 1.96
N GLY A 93 7.81 11.39 3.26
CA GLY A 93 7.16 12.61 3.73
C GLY A 93 8.08 13.82 3.92
N GLY A 94 9.39 13.68 3.68
CA GLY A 94 10.42 14.68 3.96
C GLY A 94 11.35 14.23 5.10
N MET A 95 11.90 15.19 5.85
CA MET A 95 12.75 14.93 7.02
C MET A 95 12.22 15.60 8.29
N GLN A 96 12.47 14.95 9.43
CA GLN A 96 12.32 15.54 10.75
C GLN A 96 13.65 15.36 11.50
N GLY A 97 14.37 16.47 11.73
CA GLY A 97 15.76 16.40 12.18
C GLY A 97 16.61 15.66 11.14
N ASP A 98 17.25 14.56 11.54
CA ASP A 98 18.11 13.75 10.67
C ASP A 98 17.45 12.44 10.18
N VAL A 99 16.13 12.31 10.36
CA VAL A 99 15.36 11.11 10.03
C VAL A 99 14.43 11.40 8.84
N VAL A 100 14.49 10.53 7.83
CA VAL A 100 13.53 10.54 6.71
C VAL A 100 12.19 9.99 7.21
N ILE A 101 11.12 10.75 7.03
CA ILE A 101 9.78 10.36 7.44
C ILE A 101 9.16 9.48 6.36
N LEU A 102 8.63 8.34 6.77
CA LEU A 102 7.92 7.39 5.92
C LEU A 102 6.48 7.25 6.43
N GLN A 103 5.52 7.23 5.52
CA GLN A 103 4.11 7.02 5.84
C GLN A 103 3.53 5.95 4.93
N ASP A 104 3.16 4.81 5.52
CA ASP A 104 2.51 3.75 4.78
C ASP A 104 1.10 4.18 4.38
N ILE A 105 0.79 4.07 3.10
CA ILE A 105 -0.51 4.37 2.50
C ILE A 105 -1.34 3.08 2.44
N PHE A 106 -0.70 2.00 1.98
CA PHE A 106 -1.28 0.66 1.91
C PHE A 106 -0.31 -0.37 2.46
N VAL A 107 -0.85 -1.35 3.17
CA VAL A 107 -0.13 -2.51 3.71
C VAL A 107 -0.85 -3.79 3.34
N TYR A 108 -0.11 -4.84 3.03
CA TYR A 108 -0.70 -6.16 2.79
C TYR A 108 -0.94 -6.88 4.12
N ALA A 109 -2.21 -7.11 4.45
CA ALA A 109 -2.61 -7.85 5.65
C ALA A 109 -2.89 -9.31 5.30
N GLN A 110 -2.09 -10.23 5.86
CA GLN A 110 -2.37 -11.67 5.74
C GLN A 110 -3.61 -12.04 6.57
N LYS A 111 -4.52 -12.82 5.97
CA LYS A 111 -5.76 -13.28 6.60
C LYS A 111 -5.76 -14.77 6.94
N GLY A 112 -4.86 -15.53 6.33
CA GLY A 112 -4.71 -16.96 6.57
C GLY A 112 -4.21 -17.68 5.32
N PHE A 113 -4.58 -18.94 5.19
CA PHE A 113 -4.18 -19.82 4.10
C PHE A 113 -5.39 -20.37 3.36
N ASP A 114 -5.26 -20.57 2.05
CA ASP A 114 -6.24 -21.30 1.26
C ASP A 114 -6.09 -22.82 1.41
N LYS A 115 -6.96 -23.58 0.73
CA LYS A 115 -6.95 -25.06 0.75
C LYS A 115 -5.66 -25.68 0.19
N THR A 116 -4.85 -24.89 -0.52
CA THR A 116 -3.57 -25.31 -1.12
C THR A 116 -2.37 -24.87 -0.30
N GLY A 117 -2.59 -24.21 0.86
CA GLY A 117 -1.53 -23.69 1.71
C GLY A 117 -0.94 -22.36 1.23
N LYS A 118 -1.56 -21.68 0.26
CA LYS A 118 -1.14 -20.33 -0.15
C LYS A 118 -1.70 -19.27 0.76
N ILE A 119 -0.92 -18.23 1.00
CA ILE A 119 -1.31 -17.11 1.84
C ILE A 119 -2.37 -16.27 1.10
N VAL A 120 -3.51 -16.10 1.77
CA VAL A 120 -4.56 -15.18 1.36
C VAL A 120 -4.50 -13.94 2.25
N GLY A 121 -4.58 -12.78 1.62
CA GLY A 121 -4.54 -11.49 2.29
C GLY A 121 -5.15 -10.42 1.42
N GLU A 122 -5.27 -9.23 1.99
CA GLU A 122 -5.86 -8.07 1.33
C GLU A 122 -4.95 -6.85 1.49
N PHE A 123 -4.95 -5.95 0.51
CA PHE A 123 -4.38 -4.62 0.69
C PHE A 123 -5.32 -3.81 1.56
N GLN A 124 -4.78 -3.29 2.65
CA GLN A 124 -5.48 -2.42 3.57
C GLN A 124 -4.89 -1.02 3.46
N ALA A 125 -5.76 -0.04 3.32
CA ALA A 125 -5.39 1.35 3.51
C ALA A 125 -5.09 1.62 4.98
N THR A 126 -4.14 2.49 5.26
CA THR A 126 -3.79 2.86 6.65
C THR A 126 -4.66 3.98 7.21
N GLY A 127 -5.51 4.60 6.38
CA GLY A 127 -6.18 5.86 6.71
C GLY A 127 -5.38 7.11 6.34
N PHE A 128 -4.09 6.96 6.03
CA PHE A 128 -3.24 8.07 5.65
C PHE A 128 -3.56 8.56 4.24
N ILE A 129 -3.80 9.85 4.11
CA ILE A 129 -4.02 10.52 2.83
C ILE A 129 -2.68 11.11 2.38
N PRO A 130 -2.11 10.64 1.24
CA PRO A 130 -0.83 11.12 0.75
C PRO A 130 -0.86 12.59 0.31
N LYS A 131 0.27 13.28 0.48
CA LYS A 131 0.42 14.70 0.10
C LYS A 131 0.24 14.90 -1.41
N PHE A 132 0.65 13.92 -2.23
CA PHE A 132 0.51 14.03 -3.68
C PHE A 132 -0.95 14.07 -4.15
N VAL A 133 -1.93 13.69 -3.32
CA VAL A 133 -3.35 13.76 -3.69
C VAL A 133 -3.76 15.20 -3.99
N GLU A 134 -3.29 16.17 -3.21
CA GLU A 134 -3.56 17.59 -3.46
C GLU A 134 -2.98 18.07 -4.80
N ILE A 135 -1.80 17.56 -5.17
CA ILE A 135 -1.14 17.87 -6.44
C ILE A 135 -1.97 17.31 -7.60
N LEU A 136 -2.45 16.08 -7.47
CA LEU A 136 -3.30 15.44 -8.48
C LEU A 136 -4.65 16.16 -8.61
N GLU A 137 -5.28 16.55 -7.51
CA GLU A 137 -6.54 17.30 -7.54
C GLU A 137 -6.39 18.67 -8.20
N LYS A 138 -5.30 19.40 -7.93
CA LYS A 138 -4.97 20.66 -8.62
C LYS A 138 -4.75 20.47 -10.13
N LYS A 139 -4.28 19.30 -10.54
CA LYS A 139 -4.16 18.89 -11.95
C LYS A 139 -5.49 18.40 -12.57
N GLY A 140 -6.58 18.44 -11.80
CA GLY A 140 -7.93 18.07 -12.26
C GLY A 140 -8.30 16.60 -12.05
N TYR A 141 -7.42 15.80 -11.43
CA TYR A 141 -7.73 14.39 -11.14
C TYR A 141 -8.61 14.27 -9.89
N LYS A 142 -9.74 13.58 -10.00
CA LYS A 142 -10.60 13.30 -8.85
C LYS A 142 -10.15 12.00 -8.18
N ILE A 143 -9.55 12.10 -7.00
CA ILE A 143 -9.11 10.94 -6.22
C ILE A 143 -10.16 10.61 -5.15
N PRO A 144 -10.86 9.46 -5.23
CA PRO A 144 -11.85 9.09 -4.22
C PRO A 144 -11.18 8.91 -2.85
N ARG A 145 -11.60 9.68 -1.84
CA ARG A 145 -11.03 9.57 -0.48
C ARG A 145 -11.29 8.22 0.18
N GLY A 146 -12.36 7.53 -0.24
CA GLY A 146 -12.64 6.15 0.15
C GLY A 146 -11.54 5.16 -0.22
N LEU A 147 -10.66 5.49 -1.19
CA LEU A 147 -9.50 4.68 -1.54
C LEU A 147 -8.54 4.49 -0.35
N PHE A 148 -8.45 5.48 0.53
CA PHE A 148 -7.55 5.46 1.69
C PHE A 148 -8.25 4.98 2.98
N SER A 149 -9.39 4.29 2.86
CA SER A 149 -10.15 3.76 3.98
C SER A 149 -10.47 2.28 3.78
N ASN A 150 -10.45 1.50 4.86
CA ASN A 150 -10.86 0.09 4.87
C ASN A 150 -12.36 -0.10 5.05
N THR A 151 -13.18 0.94 4.81
CA THR A 151 -14.63 0.79 4.87
C THR A 151 -15.01 -0.27 3.86
N THR A 152 -15.51 -1.39 4.36
CA THR A 152 -15.86 -2.60 3.63
C THR A 152 -16.36 -2.23 2.24
N GLN A 153 -15.65 -2.67 1.19
CA GLN A 153 -16.31 -2.86 -0.10
C GLN A 153 -17.43 -3.86 0.16
N GLY A 154 -18.62 -3.33 0.50
CA GLY A 154 -19.84 -4.09 0.49
C GLY A 154 -19.96 -4.74 -0.88
N LYS A 155 -20.25 -6.04 -0.87
CA LYS A 155 -20.68 -6.84 -2.02
C LYS A 155 -21.08 -5.98 -3.22
N GLY A 156 -20.38 -6.14 -4.34
CA GLY A 156 -20.89 -5.68 -5.62
C GLY A 156 -22.32 -6.21 -5.85
N PRO A 157 -23.15 -5.51 -6.64
CA PRO A 157 -24.54 -5.87 -6.86
C PRO A 157 -24.64 -7.09 -7.80
N ALA A 158 -24.37 -8.28 -7.27
CA ALA A 158 -24.62 -9.56 -7.94
C ALA A 158 -24.60 -10.69 -6.90
N ASP A 159 -25.64 -10.73 -6.06
CA ASP A 159 -26.18 -11.96 -5.45
C ASP A 159 -27.33 -11.57 -4.51
N GLN A 160 -28.41 -11.06 -5.09
CA GLN A 160 -29.73 -11.25 -4.51
C GLN A 160 -30.28 -12.55 -5.10
N ALA A 161 -29.97 -13.67 -4.46
CA ALA A 161 -30.77 -14.86 -4.64
C ALA A 161 -32.19 -14.56 -4.09
N PRO A 162 -33.27 -14.88 -4.80
CA PRO A 162 -34.61 -14.63 -4.32
C PRO A 162 -34.85 -15.43 -3.04
N ALA A 163 -35.34 -14.75 -2.00
CA ALA A 163 -35.71 -15.35 -0.74
C ALA A 163 -36.74 -16.47 -0.98
N ALA A 164 -36.47 -17.65 -0.43
CA ALA A 164 -37.42 -18.76 -0.40
C ALA A 164 -38.70 -18.35 0.35
N PRO A 165 -39.89 -18.84 -0.06
CA PRO A 165 -41.14 -18.44 0.55
C PRO A 165 -41.25 -18.93 2.00
N ALA A 166 -41.68 -18.03 2.88
CA ALA A 166 -41.89 -18.30 4.30
C ALA A 166 -42.91 -19.44 4.51
N SER A 167 -42.52 -20.44 5.29
CA SER A 167 -43.42 -21.46 5.83
C SER A 167 -44.35 -20.81 6.87
N LYS A 168 -45.65 -21.04 6.72
CA LYS A 168 -46.68 -20.56 7.66
C LYS A 168 -46.49 -21.20 9.05
N PRO A 169 -46.63 -20.46 10.16
CA PRO A 169 -46.64 -21.05 11.49
C PRO A 169 -47.91 -21.88 11.72
N GLY A 170 -47.72 -23.09 12.25
CA GLY A 170 -48.80 -23.99 12.68
C GLY A 170 -49.61 -23.41 13.83
N ASN A 171 -50.93 -23.52 13.73
CA ASN A 171 -51.88 -23.03 14.71
C ASN A 171 -52.00 -24.05 15.86
N ASN A 172 -51.30 -23.81 16.98
CA ASN A 172 -51.50 -24.57 18.22
C ASN A 172 -52.55 -23.86 19.07
N GLN A 173 -53.80 -24.33 18.99
CA GLN A 173 -54.88 -23.93 19.87
C GLN A 173 -54.99 -24.95 21.02
N PRO A 174 -55.02 -24.53 22.30
CA PRO A 174 -55.12 -25.45 23.42
C PRO A 174 -56.55 -26.03 23.57
N PRO A 175 -56.71 -27.24 24.15
CA PRO A 175 -57.99 -27.92 24.24
C PRO A 175 -58.89 -27.35 25.35
N ASP A 176 -60.17 -27.15 25.01
CA ASP A 176 -61.23 -26.70 25.91
C ASP A 176 -61.68 -27.79 26.91
N PRO A 177 -61.95 -27.45 28.19
CA PRO A 177 -62.41 -28.41 29.19
C PRO A 177 -63.96 -28.53 29.25
N LYS A 178 -64.44 -29.75 28.96
CA LYS A 178 -65.64 -30.47 29.50
C LYS A 178 -66.94 -29.69 29.81
N LYS A 179 -68.05 -30.14 29.19
CA LYS A 179 -69.38 -30.41 29.80
C LYS A 179 -70.01 -31.61 29.07
N LYS A 180 -70.04 -32.83 29.64
CA LYS A 180 -71.02 -33.43 30.59
C LYS A 180 -72.49 -33.42 30.12
N THR A 181 -72.97 -34.65 29.90
CA THR A 181 -74.29 -35.24 30.24
C THR A 181 -75.56 -34.74 29.53
N GLY A 182 -76.32 -35.71 29.02
CA GLY A 182 -77.72 -35.58 28.61
C GLY A 182 -78.06 -36.54 27.50
#